data_AF-A0A8A1M175-F1
#
_entry.id   AF-A0A8A1M175-F1
#
_cell.length_a   1.000
_cell.length_b   1.000
_cell.length_c   1.000
_cell.angle_alpha   90.00
_cell.angle_beta   90.00
_cell.angle_gamma   90.00
#
_symmetry.space_group_name_H-M   'P 1'
#
loop_
_entity.id
_entity.type
_entity.pdbx_description
1 polymer ?
#
loop_
_entity_poly.entity_id
_entity_poly.type
_entity_poly.pdbx_seq_one_letter_code
_entity_poly.pdbx_strand_id
1 'polypeptide(L)'
;MKLRPTSALSGNGSERSTLVNGNVSQSDSQVTTVEGVKLFADHNKAFWRFSVMVPLRAQQMRWEYFFPRFHYFNHKESTGRWSFVVPGANHSMRIMFHSCNGFSIGTDLDYWQGPLLWNEVLRLHEERPFHVMIGGGDQIYNDSVRVDGPLKEWTDISNPHKRRTHPFPEKMRNECDSYYYENYIKWYGMESFATANSQIPQINIWDDHDIIDGFGSYTDHFMKCAVFRGIGGVAFKYYLLFQHHVAPPVSTFTTDSPETMSAVNGTSGPDPRQLEHAYVYKEVVEDPSFITGKSPGPYLEERSRNLYMRLGRRMAFAGVDARTERTRHQVNYQETYDMIFSRLDQEIAASNGDIKHLILLLGVPIAYPRLAWLENLIRPPRRSGRSLHRTSTQARASRANPEPAALITKALRPRHHSRRRRASRRHGSLLLEARAQYPCRPRLPLHA
;
A
#
# COMPACT_ATOMS: atom_id res chain seq x y z
N MET A 1 -6.29 14.15 -23.72
CA MET A 1 -5.26 13.19 -24.17
C MET A 1 -5.55 12.78 -25.62
N LYS A 2 -4.52 12.47 -26.43
CA LYS A 2 -4.69 11.85 -27.76
C LYS A 2 -4.35 10.37 -27.65
N LEU A 3 -5.12 9.50 -28.31
CA LEU A 3 -5.01 8.04 -28.22
C LEU A 3 -5.16 7.43 -29.63
N ARG A 4 -4.32 6.44 -29.96
CA ARG A 4 -4.42 5.70 -31.23
C ARG A 4 -3.84 4.28 -31.12
N PRO A 5 -4.33 3.31 -31.91
CA PRO A 5 -3.65 2.02 -32.07
C PRO A 5 -2.41 2.17 -32.98
N THR A 6 -1.34 1.42 -32.72
CA THR A 6 -0.08 1.52 -33.50
C THR A 6 0.14 0.36 -34.48
N SER A 7 -0.14 -0.89 -34.11
CA SER A 7 -0.25 -2.07 -34.99
C SER A 7 -0.46 -3.35 -34.14
N ALA A 8 -0.86 -4.46 -34.77
CA ALA A 8 -0.88 -5.76 -34.12
C ALA A 8 0.55 -6.29 -34.01
N LEU A 9 0.94 -6.79 -32.82
CA LEU A 9 2.25 -7.42 -32.63
C LEU A 9 2.19 -8.82 -33.28
N SER A 10 2.81 -9.00 -34.44
CA SER A 10 2.96 -10.31 -35.08
C SER A 10 3.90 -11.17 -34.24
N GLY A 11 3.43 -12.36 -33.87
CA GLY A 11 4.26 -13.34 -33.16
C GLY A 11 5.26 -13.97 -34.12
N ASN A 12 6.46 -13.40 -34.23
CA ASN A 12 7.68 -14.12 -34.59
C ASN A 12 8.88 -13.37 -34.00
N GLY A 13 9.68 -14.10 -33.24
CA GLY A 13 10.88 -13.58 -32.59
C GLY A 13 11.99 -13.22 -33.58
N SER A 14 12.96 -12.50 -33.03
CA SER A 14 14.24 -12.04 -33.59
C SER A 14 14.22 -10.80 -34.47
N GLU A 15 14.10 -9.62 -33.85
CA GLU A 15 14.97 -8.48 -34.18
C GLU A 15 15.37 -7.78 -32.88
N ARG A 16 16.67 -7.83 -32.55
CA ARG A 16 17.28 -7.02 -31.48
C ARG A 16 17.33 -5.58 -31.98
N SER A 17 16.27 -4.84 -31.74
CA SER A 17 16.26 -3.38 -31.79
C SER A 17 16.03 -2.89 -30.37
N THR A 18 17.00 -2.16 -29.83
CA THR A 18 16.84 -1.35 -28.61
C THR A 18 15.69 -0.36 -28.84
N LEU A 19 14.49 -0.67 -28.34
CA LEU A 19 13.29 0.15 -28.54
C LEU A 19 12.86 0.75 -27.20
N VAL A 20 13.63 1.73 -26.74
CA VAL A 20 13.14 2.77 -25.82
C VAL A 20 12.47 3.86 -26.66
N ASN A 21 11.29 4.33 -26.22
CA ASN A 21 10.43 5.34 -26.86
C ASN A 21 11.15 6.26 -27.87
N GLY A 22 10.82 6.14 -29.16
CA GLY A 22 11.41 7.04 -30.16
C GLY A 22 11.21 6.72 -31.64
N ASN A 23 10.63 5.59 -32.05
CA ASN A 23 10.26 5.40 -33.47
C ASN A 23 9.25 4.27 -33.63
N VAL A 24 8.18 4.51 -34.40
CA VAL A 24 7.74 3.70 -35.55
C VAL A 24 6.57 4.42 -36.27
N SER A 25 6.63 4.29 -37.58
CA SER A 25 5.90 4.84 -38.73
C SER A 25 4.38 5.05 -38.66
N GLN A 26 3.97 6.07 -39.42
CA GLN A 26 2.61 6.37 -39.85
C GLN A 26 1.98 5.21 -40.66
N SER A 27 0.78 4.79 -40.26
CA SER A 27 -0.28 4.41 -41.20
C SER A 27 -1.64 4.58 -40.52
N ASP A 28 -2.45 5.51 -41.04
CA ASP A 28 -3.89 5.77 -40.77
C ASP A 28 -4.59 5.00 -39.65
N SER A 29 -4.31 5.38 -38.39
CA SER A 29 -5.15 5.05 -37.26
C SER A 29 -5.85 6.31 -36.74
N GLN A 30 -7.19 6.29 -36.70
CA GLN A 30 -7.99 7.41 -36.20
C GLN A 30 -7.51 7.81 -34.80
N VAL A 31 -6.92 9.00 -34.71
CA VAL A 31 -6.51 9.59 -33.43
C VAL A 31 -7.76 10.05 -32.70
N THR A 32 -8.06 9.41 -31.59
CA THR A 32 -9.20 9.77 -30.75
C THR A 32 -8.74 10.78 -29.69
N THR A 33 -9.60 11.75 -29.39
CA THR A 33 -9.40 12.67 -28.26
C THR A 33 -10.16 12.13 -27.06
N VAL A 34 -9.44 11.94 -25.95
CA VAL A 34 -10.02 11.54 -24.66
C VAL A 34 -10.03 12.75 -23.74
N GLU A 35 -11.22 13.16 -23.32
CA GLU A 35 -11.42 14.26 -22.39
C GLU A 35 -10.94 13.89 -20.98
N GLY A 36 -10.37 14.87 -20.29
CA GLY A 36 -9.87 14.72 -18.94
C GLY A 36 -10.89 15.20 -17.92
N VAL A 37 -11.12 14.42 -16.87
CA VAL A 37 -11.85 14.85 -15.68
C VAL A 37 -10.83 15.31 -14.65
N LYS A 38 -10.91 16.58 -14.25
CA LYS A 38 -10.15 17.06 -13.09
C LYS A 38 -10.74 16.40 -11.85
N LEU A 39 -9.96 15.66 -11.09
CA LEU A 39 -10.38 14.99 -9.86
C LEU A 39 -10.22 15.90 -8.64
N PHE A 40 -9.10 16.61 -8.61
CA PHE A 40 -8.72 17.49 -7.52
C PHE A 40 -7.86 18.62 -8.07
N ALA A 41 -7.98 19.82 -7.53
CA ALA A 41 -6.96 20.85 -7.67
C ALA A 41 -6.93 21.76 -6.44
N ASP A 42 -5.75 22.27 -6.11
CA ASP A 42 -5.56 23.38 -5.19
C ASP A 42 -4.63 24.42 -5.82
N HIS A 43 -4.12 25.36 -5.02
CA HIS A 43 -3.20 26.41 -5.48
C HIS A 43 -1.84 25.88 -5.98
N ASN A 44 -1.45 24.66 -5.62
CA ASN A 44 -0.15 24.06 -5.93
C ASN A 44 -0.24 22.93 -6.98
N LYS A 45 -1.31 22.12 -6.94
CA LYS A 45 -1.39 20.85 -7.68
C LYS A 45 -2.75 20.60 -8.29
N ALA A 46 -2.78 19.84 -9.38
CA ALA A 46 -3.99 19.38 -10.04
C ALA A 46 -3.86 17.93 -10.51
N PHE A 47 -4.91 17.13 -10.30
CA PHE A 47 -5.00 15.73 -10.69
C PHE A 47 -6.07 15.57 -11.75
N TRP A 48 -5.72 14.87 -12.83
CA TRP A 48 -6.61 14.62 -13.96
C TRP A 48 -6.70 13.12 -14.23
N ARG A 49 -7.92 12.64 -14.48
CA ARG A 49 -8.20 11.28 -14.95
C ARG A 49 -8.64 11.31 -16.41
N PHE A 50 -8.10 10.39 -17.20
CA PHE A 50 -8.53 10.14 -18.57
C PHE A 50 -9.13 8.73 -18.64
N SER A 51 -10.42 8.63 -18.97
CA SER A 51 -11.10 7.35 -19.06
C SER A 51 -10.91 6.77 -20.46
N VAL A 52 -10.20 5.65 -20.55
CA VAL A 52 -9.82 5.03 -21.83
C VAL A 52 -10.65 3.78 -22.06
N MET A 53 -11.40 3.77 -23.17
CA MET A 53 -12.13 2.59 -23.64
C MET A 53 -11.53 2.15 -24.97
N VAL A 54 -11.03 0.92 -25.01
CA VAL A 54 -10.38 0.34 -26.20
C VAL A 54 -11.02 -1.00 -26.53
N PRO A 55 -11.36 -1.25 -27.81
CA PRO A 55 -11.97 -2.52 -28.21
C PRO A 55 -10.97 -3.66 -28.10
N LEU A 56 -11.39 -4.76 -27.47
CA LEU A 56 -10.63 -6.02 -27.52
C LEU A 56 -10.70 -6.59 -28.93
N ARG A 57 -9.54 -7.01 -29.45
CA ARG A 57 -9.41 -7.66 -30.76
C ARG A 57 -9.05 -9.14 -30.59
N ALA A 58 -9.09 -9.93 -31.66
CA ALA A 58 -8.68 -11.33 -31.59
C ALA A 58 -7.21 -11.48 -31.15
N GLN A 59 -6.36 -10.54 -31.56
CA GLN A 59 -4.94 -10.49 -31.23
C GLN A 59 -4.64 -9.36 -30.25
N GLN A 60 -3.48 -9.46 -29.61
CA GLN A 60 -2.94 -8.42 -28.73
C GLN A 60 -2.60 -7.16 -29.53
N MET A 61 -2.90 -5.99 -28.96
CA MET A 61 -2.71 -4.70 -29.62
C MET A 61 -1.92 -3.74 -28.74
N ARG A 62 -1.04 -2.94 -29.36
CA ARG A 62 -0.40 -1.80 -28.71
C ARG A 62 -1.18 -0.53 -29.00
N TRP A 63 -1.36 0.27 -27.96
CA TRP A 63 -2.01 1.58 -28.01
C TRP A 63 -1.02 2.64 -27.56
N GLU A 64 -1.01 3.76 -28.27
CA GLU A 64 -0.17 4.90 -27.97
C GLU A 64 -1.03 6.07 -27.50
N TYR A 65 -0.55 6.76 -26.46
CA TYR A 65 -1.16 7.99 -25.98
C TYR A 65 -0.14 9.11 -25.84
N PHE A 66 -0.61 10.35 -25.97
CA PHE A 66 0.20 11.54 -25.78
C PHE A 66 -0.62 12.77 -25.44
N PHE A 67 0.09 13.80 -24.97
CA PHE A 67 -0.46 15.08 -24.57
C PHE A 67 0.21 16.20 -25.40
N PRO A 68 -0.48 16.79 -26.39
CA PRO A 68 0.13 17.73 -27.34
C PRO A 68 0.83 18.95 -26.72
N ARG A 69 0.44 19.35 -25.49
CA ARG A 69 0.99 20.52 -24.79
C ARG A 69 1.73 20.15 -23.50
N PHE A 70 2.05 18.86 -23.33
CA PHE A 70 2.73 18.41 -22.12
C PHE A 70 4.20 18.81 -22.16
N HIS A 71 4.64 19.39 -21.04
CA HIS A 71 6.03 19.74 -20.77
C HIS A 71 6.28 19.50 -19.30
N TYR A 72 7.47 19.00 -18.96
CA TYR A 72 7.87 18.89 -17.57
C TYR A 72 8.19 20.28 -17.01
N PHE A 73 7.85 20.51 -15.75
CA PHE A 73 8.17 21.77 -15.07
C PHE A 73 9.67 22.02 -14.95
N ASN A 74 10.46 20.95 -14.83
CA ASN A 74 11.93 21.02 -14.77
C ASN A 74 12.61 21.13 -16.14
N HIS A 75 11.85 21.42 -17.21
CA HIS A 75 12.32 21.49 -18.59
C HIS A 75 13.04 20.22 -19.12
N LYS A 76 12.88 19.06 -18.45
CA LYS A 76 13.34 17.78 -18.98
C LYS A 76 12.65 17.52 -20.33
N GLU A 77 13.37 16.95 -21.29
CA GLU A 77 12.77 16.51 -22.54
C GLU A 77 11.68 15.46 -22.26
N SER A 78 10.50 15.68 -22.85
CA SER A 78 9.41 14.71 -22.82
C SER A 78 9.67 13.62 -23.86
N THR A 79 9.42 12.36 -23.51
CA THR A 79 9.36 11.25 -24.49
C THR A 79 8.32 11.53 -25.58
N GLY A 80 7.42 12.48 -25.34
CA GLY A 80 6.41 12.98 -26.27
C GLY A 80 5.23 12.03 -26.42
N ARG A 81 5.45 10.72 -26.22
CA ARG A 81 4.47 9.64 -26.38
C ARG A 81 4.77 8.49 -25.43
N TRP A 82 3.72 7.76 -25.10
CA TRP A 82 3.76 6.56 -24.26
C TRP A 82 2.87 5.49 -24.89
N SER A 83 3.04 4.23 -24.48
CA SER A 83 2.22 3.15 -24.98
C SER A 83 1.91 2.11 -23.91
N PHE A 84 0.78 1.43 -24.07
CA PHE A 84 0.39 0.27 -23.27
C PHE A 84 -0.14 -0.84 -24.18
N VAL A 85 -0.28 -2.04 -23.63
CA VAL A 85 -0.64 -3.23 -24.39
C VAL A 85 -1.93 -3.86 -23.88
N VAL A 86 -2.85 -4.12 -24.80
CA VAL A 86 -4.18 -4.70 -24.54
C VAL A 86 -4.17 -6.16 -25.01
N PRO A 87 -4.60 -7.12 -24.17
CA PRO A 87 -4.64 -8.53 -24.56
C PRO A 87 -5.65 -8.79 -25.69
N GLY A 88 -5.50 -9.92 -26.37
CA GLY A 88 -6.55 -10.44 -27.25
C GLY A 88 -7.79 -10.87 -26.43
N ALA A 89 -8.97 -10.79 -27.03
CA ALA A 89 -10.27 -11.01 -26.39
C ALA A 89 -10.40 -12.39 -25.72
N ASN A 90 -9.72 -13.41 -26.27
CA ASN A 90 -9.74 -14.78 -25.75
C ASN A 90 -8.54 -15.11 -24.86
N HIS A 91 -7.65 -14.16 -24.59
CA HIS A 91 -6.43 -14.36 -23.81
C HIS A 91 -6.65 -13.96 -22.34
N SER A 92 -5.82 -14.54 -21.47
CA SER A 92 -5.67 -14.04 -20.10
C SER A 92 -4.63 -12.92 -20.09
N MET A 93 -4.74 -12.01 -19.13
CA MET A 93 -3.73 -10.98 -18.95
C MET A 93 -2.40 -11.59 -18.48
N ARG A 94 -1.29 -10.94 -18.86
CA ARG A 94 0.03 -11.24 -18.32
C ARG A 94 0.24 -10.26 -17.19
N ILE A 95 0.42 -10.79 -16.00
CA ILE A 95 0.38 -10.05 -14.75
C ILE A 95 1.79 -9.99 -14.19
N MET A 96 2.24 -8.81 -13.77
CA MET A 96 3.34 -8.70 -12.82
C MET A 96 2.78 -8.32 -11.44
N PHE A 97 3.47 -8.72 -10.39
CA PHE A 97 3.09 -8.42 -9.01
C PHE A 97 4.27 -7.72 -8.33
N HIS A 98 3.96 -6.72 -7.50
CA HIS A 98 4.94 -6.09 -6.62
C HIS A 98 4.30 -5.63 -5.31
N SER A 99 5.11 -5.58 -4.25
CA SER A 99 4.77 -5.02 -2.94
C SER A 99 6.06 -4.57 -2.26
N CYS A 100 5.95 -3.85 -1.15
CA CYS A 100 7.10 -3.40 -0.36
C CYS A 100 8.12 -2.62 -1.21
N ASN A 101 7.61 -1.71 -2.03
CA ASN A 101 8.37 -0.88 -2.95
C ASN A 101 8.81 0.40 -2.22
N GLY A 102 9.69 0.27 -1.23
CA GLY A 102 10.24 1.38 -0.46
C GLY A 102 11.11 0.90 0.69
N PHE A 103 11.29 1.75 1.71
CA PHE A 103 12.24 1.50 2.79
C PHE A 103 11.64 1.80 4.15
N SER A 104 11.80 0.86 5.08
CA SER A 104 11.52 1.09 6.49
C SER A 104 12.52 2.06 7.11
N ILE A 105 12.10 2.70 8.20
CA ILE A 105 12.95 3.60 8.98
C ILE A 105 14.22 2.89 9.45
N GLY A 106 15.37 3.56 9.28
CA GLY A 106 16.68 3.06 9.70
C GLY A 106 17.36 2.15 8.68
N THR A 107 16.77 1.97 7.49
CA THR A 107 17.47 1.35 6.36
C THR A 107 18.65 2.23 5.96
N ASP A 108 19.84 1.63 5.86
CA ASP A 108 21.03 2.28 5.34
C ASP A 108 20.91 2.44 3.82
N LEU A 109 20.77 3.69 3.37
CA LEU A 109 20.61 4.04 1.97
C LEU A 109 21.93 4.40 1.28
N ASP A 110 23.09 4.31 1.96
CA ASP A 110 24.39 4.64 1.38
C ASP A 110 24.75 3.70 0.21
N TYR A 111 24.19 2.49 0.20
CA TYR A 111 24.37 1.50 -0.87
C TYR A 111 23.26 1.52 -1.92
N TRP A 112 22.23 2.36 -1.76
CA TRP A 112 21.08 2.35 -2.65
C TRP A 112 21.42 3.01 -4.00
N GLN A 113 21.26 2.26 -5.08
CA GLN A 113 21.58 2.69 -6.45
C GLN A 113 20.31 3.02 -7.27
N GLY A 114 19.20 3.32 -6.59
CA GLY A 114 17.89 3.51 -7.23
C GLY A 114 17.08 2.22 -7.36
N PRO A 115 15.89 2.30 -7.98
CA PRO A 115 14.90 1.21 -8.00
C PRO A 115 15.23 0.15 -9.09
N LEU A 116 16.42 -0.45 -9.02
CA LEU A 116 17.02 -1.27 -10.09
C LEU A 116 16.15 -2.44 -10.59
N LEU A 117 15.31 -3.04 -9.75
CA LEU A 117 14.40 -4.13 -10.16
C LEU A 117 13.39 -3.68 -11.22
N TRP A 118 13.05 -2.39 -11.26
CA TRP A 118 12.17 -1.84 -12.28
C TRP A 118 12.82 -1.80 -13.67
N ASN A 119 14.15 -1.77 -13.77
CA ASN A 119 14.84 -1.92 -15.04
C ASN A 119 14.58 -3.32 -15.63
N GLU A 120 14.57 -4.35 -14.78
CA GLU A 120 14.28 -5.72 -15.19
C GLU A 120 12.82 -5.88 -15.58
N VAL A 121 11.89 -5.26 -14.84
CA VAL A 121 10.47 -5.20 -15.22
C VAL A 121 10.29 -4.62 -16.62
N LEU A 122 10.96 -3.49 -16.91
CA LEU A 122 10.89 -2.84 -18.22
C LEU A 122 11.50 -3.71 -19.33
N ARG A 123 12.65 -4.35 -19.07
CA ARG A 123 13.28 -5.29 -20.03
C ARG A 123 12.33 -6.45 -20.36
N LEU A 124 11.72 -7.06 -19.36
CA LEU A 124 10.74 -8.14 -19.55
C LEU A 124 9.46 -7.65 -20.24
N HIS A 125 9.02 -6.42 -19.95
CA HIS A 125 7.88 -5.81 -20.63
C HIS A 125 8.15 -5.56 -22.11
N GLU A 126 9.38 -5.19 -22.48
CA GLU A 126 9.79 -5.03 -23.88
C GLU A 126 9.75 -6.38 -24.63
N GLU A 127 10.33 -7.42 -24.04
CA GLU A 127 10.37 -8.77 -24.63
C GLU A 127 8.98 -9.43 -24.70
N ARG A 128 8.20 -9.29 -23.63
CA ARG A 128 6.88 -9.92 -23.49
C ARG A 128 5.95 -9.06 -22.63
N PRO A 129 5.19 -8.13 -23.23
CA PRO A 129 4.49 -7.07 -22.51
C PRO A 129 3.59 -7.56 -21.38
N PHE A 130 3.74 -7.02 -20.18
CA PHE A 130 2.70 -7.14 -19.16
C PHE A 130 1.44 -6.39 -19.61
N HIS A 131 0.26 -6.97 -19.33
CA HIS A 131 -1.02 -6.31 -19.58
C HIS A 131 -1.49 -5.52 -18.36
N VAL A 132 -1.03 -5.91 -17.16
CA VAL A 132 -1.38 -5.28 -15.90
C VAL A 132 -0.29 -5.56 -14.86
N MET A 133 -0.07 -4.62 -13.95
CA MET A 133 0.68 -4.81 -12.72
C MET A 133 -0.23 -4.72 -11.49
N ILE A 134 0.01 -5.59 -10.52
CA ILE A 134 -0.76 -5.65 -9.28
C ILE A 134 0.14 -5.19 -8.12
N GLY A 135 -0.26 -4.11 -7.47
CA GLY A 135 0.31 -3.61 -6.23
C GLY A 135 -0.33 -4.27 -5.02
N GLY A 136 0.47 -5.02 -4.26
CA GLY A 136 0.08 -5.80 -3.09
C GLY A 136 -0.04 -5.05 -1.77
N GLY A 137 0.00 -3.71 -1.77
CA GLY A 137 0.30 -2.92 -0.58
C GLY A 137 1.77 -2.50 -0.49
N ASP A 138 2.04 -1.49 0.32
CA ASP A 138 3.37 -0.89 0.50
C ASP A 138 3.96 -0.42 -0.85
N GLN A 139 3.16 0.25 -1.67
CA GLN A 139 3.64 0.84 -2.93
C GLN A 139 4.62 1.99 -2.65
N ILE A 140 4.45 2.63 -1.49
CA ILE A 140 5.24 3.73 -0.96
C ILE A 140 5.35 3.60 0.56
N TYR A 141 6.43 4.13 1.15
CA TYR A 141 6.64 4.16 2.60
C TYR A 141 6.56 5.60 3.10
N ASN A 142 5.56 5.90 3.91
CA ASN A 142 5.32 7.21 4.52
C ASN A 142 5.77 7.28 5.99
N ASP A 143 6.43 6.24 6.50
CA ASP A 143 6.73 6.11 7.94
C ASP A 143 7.61 7.24 8.49
N SER A 144 8.50 7.81 7.68
CA SER A 144 9.41 8.87 8.14
C SER A 144 8.67 10.16 8.48
N VAL A 145 7.36 10.27 8.19
CA VAL A 145 6.48 11.33 8.69
C VAL A 145 6.61 11.54 10.21
N ARG A 146 6.91 10.47 10.96
CA ARG A 146 7.04 10.49 12.43
C ARG A 146 8.45 10.73 12.96
N VAL A 147 9.48 10.68 12.10
CA VAL A 147 10.90 10.81 12.50
C VAL A 147 11.53 12.05 11.91
N ASP A 148 11.39 12.24 10.61
CA ASP A 148 11.97 13.36 9.87
C ASP A 148 10.91 14.32 9.33
N GLY A 149 9.63 13.94 9.46
CA GLY A 149 8.50 14.71 8.99
C GLY A 149 7.75 15.50 10.07
N PRO A 150 6.56 16.00 9.74
CA PRO A 150 5.82 16.95 10.57
C PRO A 150 5.30 16.37 11.90
N LEU A 151 5.32 15.06 12.09
CA LEU A 151 4.88 14.42 13.33
C LEU A 151 6.02 14.14 14.31
N LYS A 152 7.25 14.58 14.01
CA LYS A 152 8.40 14.37 14.89
C LYS A 152 8.14 14.92 16.30
N GLU A 153 7.67 16.16 16.41
CA GLU A 153 7.41 16.80 17.70
C GLU A 153 6.34 16.04 18.51
N TRP A 154 5.27 15.60 17.84
CA TRP A 154 4.23 14.78 18.47
C TRP A 154 4.77 13.42 18.93
N THR A 155 5.64 12.80 18.14
CA THR A 155 6.28 11.52 18.46
C THR A 155 7.19 11.63 19.68
N ASP A 156 7.92 12.74 19.81
CA ASP A 156 8.84 13.07 20.90
C ASP A 156 8.12 13.35 22.24
N ILE A 157 6.78 13.50 22.25
CA ILE A 157 6.00 13.64 23.49
C ILE A 157 6.11 12.36 24.33
N SER A 158 6.92 12.45 25.39
CA SER A 158 7.21 11.33 26.28
C SER A 158 6.01 10.89 27.15
N ASN A 159 5.11 11.81 27.50
CA ASN A 159 3.94 11.50 28.31
C ASN A 159 2.83 10.86 27.43
N PRO A 160 2.46 9.58 27.66
CA PRO A 160 1.51 8.89 26.79
C PRO A 160 0.12 9.52 26.74
N HIS A 161 -0.34 10.09 27.86
CA HIS A 161 -1.63 10.78 27.91
C HIS A 161 -1.59 12.04 27.08
N LYS A 162 -0.58 12.91 27.28
CA LYS A 162 -0.42 14.14 26.50
C LYS A 162 -0.32 13.86 25.01
N ARG A 163 0.44 12.84 24.61
CA ARG A 163 0.57 12.44 23.20
C ARG A 163 -0.76 11.97 22.61
N ARG A 164 -1.51 11.15 23.36
CA ARG A 164 -2.81 10.64 22.94
C ARG A 164 -3.87 11.75 22.83
N THR A 165 -3.84 12.75 23.71
CA THR A 165 -4.81 13.86 23.68
C THR A 165 -4.33 15.06 22.86
N HIS A 166 -3.22 14.93 22.14
CA HIS A 166 -2.71 16.00 21.31
C HIS A 166 -3.69 16.27 20.16
N PRO A 167 -4.04 17.54 19.89
CA PRO A 167 -4.91 17.88 18.76
C PRO A 167 -4.22 17.63 17.41
N PHE A 168 -4.99 17.67 16.33
CA PHE A 168 -4.47 17.61 14.97
C PHE A 168 -4.99 18.85 14.23
N PRO A 169 -4.41 20.03 14.52
CA PRO A 169 -4.90 21.29 13.97
C PRO A 169 -4.58 21.40 12.49
N GLU A 170 -5.23 22.35 11.82
CA GLU A 170 -5.16 22.61 10.39
C GLU A 170 -3.72 22.87 9.90
N LYS A 171 -2.89 23.48 10.74
CA LYS A 171 -1.46 23.65 10.46
C LYS A 171 -0.75 22.30 10.31
N MET A 172 -0.89 21.41 11.28
CA MET A 172 -0.27 20.07 11.26
C MET A 172 -0.85 19.22 10.11
N ARG A 173 -2.15 19.36 9.83
CA ARG A 173 -2.84 18.74 8.70
C ARG A 173 -2.25 19.20 7.36
N ASN A 174 -2.01 20.50 7.18
CA ASN A 174 -1.34 21.06 6.00
C ASN A 174 0.09 20.55 5.83
N GLU A 175 0.88 20.52 6.91
CA GLU A 175 2.25 20.02 6.87
C GLU A 175 2.30 18.52 6.49
N CYS A 176 1.36 17.71 7.01
CA CYS A 176 1.18 16.33 6.57
C CYS A 176 0.73 16.25 5.10
N ASP A 177 -0.24 17.07 4.67
CA ASP A 177 -0.72 17.08 3.27
C ASP A 177 0.42 17.31 2.28
N SER A 178 1.29 18.29 2.55
CA SER A 178 2.48 18.57 1.75
C SER A 178 3.47 17.42 1.78
N TYR A 179 3.78 16.87 2.96
CA TYR A 179 4.72 15.76 3.11
C TYR A 179 4.32 14.53 2.29
N TYR A 180 3.05 14.08 2.39
CA TYR A 180 2.59 12.91 1.63
C TYR A 180 2.60 13.18 0.13
N TYR A 181 2.15 14.37 -0.31
CA TYR A 181 2.21 14.75 -1.72
C TYR A 181 3.64 14.71 -2.27
N GLU A 182 4.58 15.35 -1.57
CA GLU A 182 5.97 15.41 -1.98
C GLU A 182 6.62 14.02 -2.03
N ASN A 183 6.30 13.15 -1.08
CA ASN A 183 6.79 11.78 -1.08
C ASN A 183 6.24 11.00 -2.28
N TYR A 184 4.94 11.13 -2.59
CA TYR A 184 4.34 10.53 -3.79
C TYR A 184 5.01 11.05 -5.07
N ILE A 185 5.17 12.37 -5.23
CA ILE A 185 5.83 12.96 -6.40
C ILE A 185 7.26 12.45 -6.55
N LYS A 186 8.03 12.41 -5.44
CA LYS A 186 9.40 11.90 -5.43
C LYS A 186 9.45 10.43 -5.85
N TRP A 187 8.61 9.58 -5.24
CA TRP A 187 8.68 8.14 -5.42
C TRP A 187 8.10 7.68 -6.75
N TYR A 188 6.89 8.14 -7.11
CA TYR A 188 6.26 7.80 -8.40
C TYR A 188 6.89 8.52 -9.59
N GLY A 189 7.61 9.62 -9.36
CA GLY A 189 8.41 10.31 -10.38
C GLY A 189 9.82 9.72 -10.57
N MET A 190 10.20 8.71 -9.79
CA MET A 190 11.53 8.11 -9.84
C MET A 190 11.67 7.13 -11.00
N GLU A 191 12.70 7.29 -11.82
CA GLU A 191 13.02 6.28 -12.83
C GLU A 191 13.72 5.08 -12.19
N SER A 192 13.40 3.84 -12.60
CA SER A 192 12.54 3.42 -13.73
C SER A 192 11.07 3.15 -13.38
N PHE A 193 10.65 3.39 -12.14
CA PHE A 193 9.27 3.16 -11.70
C PHE A 193 8.26 4.08 -12.42
N ALA A 194 8.61 5.35 -12.64
CA ALA A 194 7.79 6.29 -13.41
C ALA A 194 7.54 5.78 -14.84
N THR A 195 8.59 5.31 -15.52
CA THR A 195 8.45 4.72 -16.87
C THR A 195 7.53 3.50 -16.85
N ALA A 196 7.65 2.60 -15.87
CA ALA A 196 6.76 1.44 -15.76
C ALA A 196 5.29 1.85 -15.57
N ASN A 197 5.00 2.78 -14.65
CA ASN A 197 3.65 3.32 -14.43
C ASN A 197 3.04 3.97 -15.68
N SER A 198 3.88 4.55 -16.55
CA SER A 198 3.40 5.18 -17.78
C SER A 198 2.99 4.17 -18.89
N GLN A 199 3.37 2.90 -18.76
CA GLN A 199 3.20 1.89 -19.83
C GLN A 199 2.41 0.65 -19.39
N ILE A 200 2.39 0.34 -18.09
CA ILE A 200 1.75 -0.84 -17.54
C ILE A 200 0.58 -0.38 -16.65
N PRO A 201 -0.68 -0.67 -17.04
CA PRO A 201 -1.84 -0.39 -16.18
C PRO A 201 -1.67 -1.05 -14.80
N GLN A 202 -2.04 -0.35 -13.72
CA GLN A 202 -1.88 -0.84 -12.35
C GLN A 202 -3.20 -1.02 -11.61
N ILE A 203 -3.25 -2.02 -10.73
CA ILE A 203 -4.33 -2.27 -9.77
C ILE A 203 -3.67 -2.40 -8.40
N ASN A 204 -4.02 -1.52 -7.45
CA ASN A 204 -3.37 -1.46 -6.15
C ASN A 204 -4.38 -1.62 -5.01
N ILE A 205 -4.04 -2.46 -4.04
CA ILE A 205 -4.54 -2.29 -2.67
C ILE A 205 -3.47 -1.55 -1.88
N TRP A 206 -3.85 -0.74 -0.89
CA TRP A 206 -2.92 -0.16 0.07
C TRP A 206 -2.68 -1.03 1.30
N ASP A 207 -1.57 -0.80 1.97
CA ASP A 207 -1.21 -1.40 3.25
C ASP A 207 -0.75 -0.35 4.28
N ASP A 208 -0.15 -0.75 5.42
CA ASP A 208 0.13 0.24 6.46
C ASP A 208 1.21 1.23 6.08
N HIS A 209 2.26 0.84 5.35
CA HIS A 209 3.33 1.79 5.03
C HIS A 209 2.88 2.87 4.03
N ASP A 210 1.79 2.65 3.29
CA ASP A 210 1.12 3.69 2.52
C ASP A 210 0.52 4.79 3.43
N ILE A 211 0.23 4.46 4.70
CA ILE A 211 -0.30 5.36 5.73
C ILE A 211 0.81 5.71 6.72
N ILE A 212 1.08 4.81 7.66
CA ILE A 212 2.15 4.81 8.66
C ILE A 212 2.25 3.38 9.20
N ASP A 213 3.47 2.90 9.42
CA ASP A 213 3.77 1.57 9.97
C ASP A 213 2.81 1.15 11.09
N GLY A 214 2.17 -0.01 10.92
CA GLY A 214 1.26 -0.61 11.88
C GLY A 214 -0.14 -0.01 11.95
N PHE A 215 -0.54 0.87 11.03
CA PHE A 215 -1.89 1.47 11.03
C PHE A 215 -2.98 0.39 11.09
N GLY A 216 -3.88 0.49 12.08
CA GLY A 216 -4.93 -0.51 12.36
C GLY A 216 -4.49 -1.64 13.32
N SER A 217 -3.20 -1.77 13.63
CA SER A 217 -2.65 -2.79 14.54
C SER A 217 -2.36 -2.27 15.96
N TYR A 218 -2.45 -0.95 16.18
CA TYR A 218 -2.31 -0.35 17.51
C TYR A 218 -3.56 -0.57 18.39
N THR A 219 -3.43 -0.24 19.67
CA THR A 219 -4.57 -0.28 20.60
C THR A 219 -5.66 0.71 20.18
N ASP A 220 -6.93 0.34 20.36
CA ASP A 220 -8.09 1.14 19.96
C ASP A 220 -8.02 2.62 20.43
N HIS A 221 -7.71 2.85 21.70
CA HIS A 221 -7.61 4.21 22.25
C HIS A 221 -6.49 5.05 21.64
N PHE A 222 -5.48 4.43 21.03
CA PHE A 222 -4.38 5.12 20.36
C PHE A 222 -4.74 5.40 18.90
N MET A 223 -5.35 4.43 18.20
CA MET A 223 -5.89 4.63 16.86
C MET A 223 -6.95 5.73 16.79
N LYS A 224 -7.72 5.93 17.88
CA LYS A 224 -8.72 7.01 17.99
C LYS A 224 -8.15 8.40 18.26
N CYS A 225 -6.85 8.56 18.50
CA CYS A 225 -6.31 9.89 18.75
C CYS A 225 -6.37 10.77 17.49
N ALA A 226 -6.49 12.08 17.69
CA ALA A 226 -6.65 13.04 16.59
C ALA A 226 -5.54 12.90 15.52
N VAL A 227 -4.29 12.69 15.94
CA VAL A 227 -3.17 12.53 15.00
C VAL A 227 -3.31 11.30 14.11
N PHE A 228 -3.68 10.14 14.65
CA PHE A 228 -3.88 8.91 13.84
C PHE A 228 -5.06 9.04 12.87
N ARG A 229 -6.15 9.66 13.30
CA ARG A 229 -7.30 9.94 12.42
C ARG A 229 -6.92 10.93 11.31
N GLY A 230 -6.20 11.98 11.66
CA GLY A 230 -5.67 12.99 10.74
C GLY A 230 -4.79 12.42 9.64
N ILE A 231 -3.76 11.67 10.01
CA ILE A 231 -2.81 11.09 9.05
C ILE A 231 -3.47 10.00 8.20
N GLY A 232 -4.42 9.24 8.75
CA GLY A 232 -5.22 8.28 8.00
C GLY A 232 -6.01 8.97 6.88
N GLY A 233 -6.67 10.09 7.19
CA GLY A 233 -7.39 10.90 6.20
C GLY A 233 -6.48 11.49 5.12
N VAL A 234 -5.32 12.04 5.50
CA VAL A 234 -4.32 12.57 4.56
C VAL A 234 -3.77 11.47 3.64
N ALA A 235 -3.39 10.32 4.20
CA ALA A 235 -2.90 9.18 3.42
C ALA A 235 -3.98 8.67 2.46
N PHE A 236 -5.22 8.53 2.92
CA PHE A 236 -6.35 8.09 2.10
C PHE A 236 -6.59 9.02 0.90
N LYS A 237 -6.53 10.35 1.10
CA LYS A 237 -6.62 11.33 0.00
C LYS A 237 -5.60 11.01 -1.10
N TYR A 238 -4.34 10.76 -0.75
CA TYR A 238 -3.30 10.50 -1.76
C TYR A 238 -3.34 9.08 -2.32
N TYR A 239 -3.77 8.10 -1.53
CA TYR A 239 -4.07 6.76 -2.04
C TYR A 239 -5.13 6.83 -3.16
N LEU A 240 -6.22 7.55 -2.92
CA LEU A 240 -7.27 7.72 -3.92
C LEU A 240 -6.78 8.44 -5.18
N LEU A 241 -5.98 9.48 -5.02
CA LEU A 241 -5.48 10.28 -6.14
C LEU A 241 -4.40 9.57 -6.98
N PHE A 242 -3.39 8.98 -6.35
CA PHE A 242 -2.22 8.40 -7.03
C PHE A 242 -2.38 6.92 -7.37
N GLN A 243 -3.11 6.14 -6.57
CA GLN A 243 -3.19 4.69 -6.75
C GLN A 243 -4.51 4.23 -7.35
N HIS A 244 -5.64 4.79 -6.89
CA HIS A 244 -6.96 4.47 -7.44
C HIS A 244 -7.43 5.40 -8.56
N HIS A 245 -6.79 6.57 -8.74
CA HIS A 245 -7.18 7.58 -9.71
C HIS A 245 -8.66 7.99 -9.60
N VAL A 246 -9.10 8.28 -8.38
CA VAL A 246 -10.47 8.72 -8.06
C VAL A 246 -10.45 9.99 -7.22
N ALA A 247 -11.54 10.75 -7.24
CA ALA A 247 -11.63 11.95 -6.43
C ALA A 247 -11.55 11.61 -4.92
N PRO A 248 -10.80 12.39 -4.13
CA PRO A 248 -10.72 12.20 -2.68
C PRO A 248 -11.97 12.73 -1.98
N PRO A 249 -12.12 12.50 -0.66
CA PRO A 249 -13.06 13.25 0.18
C PRO A 249 -12.92 14.77 0.01
N VAL A 250 -13.99 15.51 0.28
CA VAL A 250 -14.03 16.98 0.15
C VAL A 250 -13.06 17.68 1.10
N SER A 251 -12.74 17.04 2.23
CA SER A 251 -11.76 17.48 3.22
C SER A 251 -11.28 16.28 4.03
N THR A 252 -10.19 16.46 4.77
CA THR A 252 -9.67 15.46 5.70
C THR A 252 -9.82 15.93 7.14
N PHE A 253 -9.73 14.97 8.08
CA PHE A 253 -9.86 15.20 9.52
C PHE A 253 -8.95 16.33 10.04
N THR A 254 -9.53 17.27 10.79
CA THR A 254 -8.82 18.26 11.58
C THR A 254 -9.58 18.55 12.88
N THR A 255 -8.88 18.83 13.96
CA THR A 255 -9.53 19.23 15.22
C THR A 255 -10.14 20.62 15.19
N ASP A 256 -9.82 21.41 14.16
CA ASP A 256 -10.26 22.79 14.06
C ASP A 256 -11.62 22.93 13.36
N SER A 257 -12.18 21.84 12.81
CA SER A 257 -13.53 21.78 12.22
C SER A 257 -14.23 20.51 12.74
N PRO A 258 -15.17 20.65 13.69
CA PRO A 258 -15.92 19.53 14.25
C PRO A 258 -16.64 18.67 13.20
N GLU A 259 -17.02 19.26 12.06
CA GLU A 259 -17.68 18.59 10.94
C GLU A 259 -16.80 17.50 10.31
N THR A 260 -15.47 17.64 10.40
CA THR A 260 -14.52 16.63 9.91
C THR A 260 -14.25 15.50 10.91
N MET A 261 -14.71 15.64 12.16
CA MET A 261 -14.39 14.71 13.25
C MET A 261 -15.34 13.52 13.35
N SER A 262 -16.41 13.52 12.57
CA SER A 262 -17.38 12.42 12.49
C SER A 262 -17.92 12.32 11.07
N ALA A 263 -17.86 11.12 10.48
CA ALA A 263 -18.34 10.94 9.13
C ALA A 263 -19.83 11.22 8.98
N VAL A 264 -20.16 11.99 7.94
CA VAL A 264 -21.53 12.27 7.51
C VAL A 264 -21.68 11.63 6.13
N ASN A 265 -22.64 10.72 5.99
CA ASN A 265 -22.84 9.92 4.76
C ASN A 265 -21.63 9.06 4.34
N GLY A 266 -20.80 8.63 5.31
CA GLY A 266 -19.70 7.68 5.08
C GLY A 266 -18.36 8.30 4.65
N THR A 267 -18.18 9.60 4.85
CA THR A 267 -16.93 10.33 4.64
C THR A 267 -16.84 11.54 5.56
N SER A 268 -15.66 12.13 5.71
CA SER A 268 -15.43 13.35 6.49
C SER A 268 -16.29 14.53 5.98
N GLY A 269 -16.91 15.29 6.89
CA GLY A 269 -17.66 16.51 6.54
C GLY A 269 -16.76 17.63 6.00
N PRO A 270 -17.34 18.68 5.37
CA PRO A 270 -16.59 19.76 4.73
C PRO A 270 -15.91 20.70 5.74
N ASP A 271 -14.65 21.03 5.49
CA ASP A 271 -13.94 22.14 6.14
C ASP A 271 -13.79 23.33 5.17
N PRO A 272 -14.41 24.49 5.43
CA PRO A 272 -14.31 25.66 4.56
C PRO A 272 -12.88 26.12 4.26
N ARG A 273 -11.94 25.96 5.20
CA ARG A 273 -10.52 26.35 5.01
C ARG A 273 -9.82 25.47 3.98
N GLN A 274 -10.16 24.18 3.96
CA GLN A 274 -9.62 23.24 2.99
C GLN A 274 -10.24 23.44 1.60
N LEU A 275 -11.45 24.01 1.53
CA LEU A 275 -12.21 24.22 0.30
C LEU A 275 -12.00 25.59 -0.34
N GLU A 276 -11.50 26.59 0.39
CA GLU A 276 -11.40 27.99 -0.05
C GLU A 276 -10.73 28.15 -1.44
N HIS A 277 -9.71 27.35 -1.70
CA HIS A 277 -8.96 27.34 -2.96
C HIS A 277 -8.81 25.94 -3.55
N ALA A 278 -9.70 25.02 -3.18
CA ALA A 278 -9.68 23.66 -3.66
C ALA A 278 -10.90 23.35 -4.51
N TYR A 279 -10.65 22.57 -5.57
CA TYR A 279 -11.65 21.91 -6.36
C TYR A 279 -11.59 20.42 -6.04
N VAL A 280 -12.73 19.82 -5.70
CA VAL A 280 -12.88 18.38 -5.53
C VAL A 280 -14.02 17.90 -6.41
N TYR A 281 -13.73 16.97 -7.32
CA TYR A 281 -14.74 16.40 -8.19
C TYR A 281 -15.71 15.53 -7.38
N LYS A 282 -16.99 15.64 -7.69
CA LYS A 282 -18.03 14.80 -7.12
C LYS A 282 -18.33 13.68 -8.10
N GLU A 283 -17.86 12.47 -7.79
CA GLU A 283 -18.18 11.28 -8.58
C GLU A 283 -19.70 11.06 -8.56
N VAL A 284 -20.30 11.02 -9.75
CA VAL A 284 -21.76 10.82 -9.91
C VAL A 284 -22.10 9.33 -9.92
N VAL A 285 -21.20 8.51 -10.46
CA VAL A 285 -21.34 7.06 -10.58
C VAL A 285 -20.06 6.42 -10.07
N GLU A 286 -20.21 5.49 -9.13
CA GLU A 286 -19.08 4.71 -8.64
C GLU A 286 -18.62 3.71 -9.71
N ASP A 287 -17.31 3.56 -9.86
CA ASP A 287 -16.74 2.58 -10.79
C ASP A 287 -17.19 1.16 -10.37
N PRO A 288 -17.76 0.35 -11.28
CA PRO A 288 -18.32 -0.96 -10.95
C PRO A 288 -17.27 -2.01 -10.55
N SER A 289 -15.97 -1.67 -10.68
CA SER A 289 -14.88 -2.48 -10.14
C SER A 289 -14.73 -2.37 -8.63
N PHE A 290 -15.30 -1.33 -7.99
CA PHE A 290 -15.30 -1.23 -6.53
C PHE A 290 -16.42 -2.07 -5.89
N ILE A 291 -16.10 -2.65 -4.73
CA ILE A 291 -17.05 -3.22 -3.78
C ILE A 291 -16.91 -2.38 -2.50
N THR A 292 -17.69 -1.31 -2.43
CA THR A 292 -17.60 -0.32 -1.36
C THR A 292 -18.35 -0.78 -0.11
N GLY A 293 -17.67 -0.73 1.04
CA GLY A 293 -18.24 -1.10 2.34
C GLY A 293 -19.44 -0.23 2.72
N LYS A 294 -20.42 -0.79 3.44
CA LYS A 294 -21.64 -0.05 3.84
C LYS A 294 -21.36 0.99 4.93
N SER A 295 -20.54 0.58 5.88
CA SER A 295 -20.27 1.32 7.10
C SER A 295 -18.89 1.97 7.06
N PRO A 296 -18.73 3.19 7.60
CA PRO A 296 -17.41 3.80 7.72
C PRO A 296 -16.51 2.99 8.67
N GLY A 297 -15.21 3.02 8.40
CA GLY A 297 -14.18 2.42 9.25
C GLY A 297 -14.08 3.12 10.61
N PRO A 298 -13.56 2.45 11.66
CA PRO A 298 -13.62 2.97 13.03
C PRO A 298 -12.64 4.13 13.32
N TYR A 299 -11.67 4.36 12.43
CA TYR A 299 -10.60 5.34 12.63
C TYR A 299 -10.55 6.39 11.51
N LEU A 300 -10.54 5.95 10.25
CA LEU A 300 -10.61 6.86 9.09
C LEU A 300 -12.00 7.44 8.90
N GLU A 301 -13.03 6.69 9.30
CA GLU A 301 -14.44 7.00 9.05
C GLU A 301 -14.80 7.17 7.55
N GLU A 302 -13.97 6.60 6.69
CA GLU A 302 -14.24 6.39 5.26
C GLU A 302 -14.75 4.96 5.03
N ARG A 303 -15.38 4.72 3.88
CA ARG A 303 -15.82 3.38 3.49
C ARG A 303 -14.71 2.60 2.80
N SER A 304 -14.56 1.32 3.12
CA SER A 304 -13.54 0.46 2.49
C SER A 304 -13.80 0.32 1.00
N ARG A 305 -12.74 0.30 0.18
CA ARG A 305 -12.84 0.12 -1.28
C ARG A 305 -12.17 -1.16 -1.72
N ASN A 306 -12.93 -2.26 -1.70
CA ASN A 306 -12.46 -3.53 -2.23
C ASN A 306 -12.62 -3.56 -3.75
N LEU A 307 -11.92 -4.47 -4.43
CA LEU A 307 -11.81 -4.49 -5.88
C LEU A 307 -12.29 -5.83 -6.44
N TYR A 308 -13.04 -5.78 -7.54
CA TYR A 308 -13.28 -6.90 -8.43
C TYR A 308 -12.98 -6.51 -9.87
N MET A 309 -12.19 -7.32 -10.58
CA MET A 309 -11.88 -7.10 -11.98
C MET A 309 -11.71 -8.42 -12.75
N ARG A 310 -12.05 -8.42 -14.04
CA ARG A 310 -11.68 -9.48 -14.99
C ARG A 310 -10.30 -9.21 -15.57
N LEU A 311 -9.36 -10.12 -15.39
CA LEU A 311 -8.00 -10.03 -15.93
C LEU A 311 -7.86 -10.86 -17.21
N GLY A 312 -8.65 -10.48 -18.22
CA GLY A 312 -8.84 -11.25 -19.45
C GLY A 312 -9.94 -12.30 -19.31
N ARG A 313 -10.01 -13.24 -20.26
CA ARG A 313 -11.17 -14.15 -20.36
C ARG A 313 -11.31 -15.11 -19.17
N ARG A 314 -10.19 -15.64 -18.68
CA ARG A 314 -10.18 -16.79 -17.75
C ARG A 314 -9.79 -16.46 -16.30
N MET A 315 -9.44 -15.21 -16.00
CA MET A 315 -8.96 -14.80 -14.68
C MET A 315 -9.88 -13.73 -14.10
N ALA A 316 -10.20 -13.88 -12.83
CA ALA A 316 -10.80 -12.85 -12.00
C ALA A 316 -9.82 -12.43 -10.89
N PHE A 317 -9.90 -11.18 -10.48
CA PHE A 317 -9.12 -10.61 -9.40
C PHE A 317 -10.05 -10.04 -8.34
N ALA A 318 -9.72 -10.31 -7.08
CA ALA A 318 -10.36 -9.75 -5.90
C ALA A 318 -9.30 -9.14 -4.99
N GLY A 319 -9.33 -7.82 -4.81
CA GLY A 319 -8.45 -7.10 -3.89
C GLY A 319 -9.23 -6.65 -2.67
N VAL A 320 -8.73 -6.92 -1.47
CA VAL A 320 -9.41 -6.54 -0.22
C VAL A 320 -8.72 -5.34 0.42
N ASP A 321 -9.49 -4.28 0.66
CA ASP A 321 -9.07 -3.14 1.47
C ASP A 321 -9.07 -3.56 2.94
N ALA A 322 -7.89 -3.93 3.40
CA ALA A 322 -7.67 -4.44 4.74
C ALA A 322 -7.17 -3.36 5.72
N ARG A 323 -7.34 -2.07 5.41
CA ARG A 323 -6.87 -0.96 6.26
C ARG A 323 -7.99 -0.03 6.71
N THR A 324 -9.00 0.22 5.88
CA THR A 324 -10.08 1.16 6.23
C THR A 324 -10.89 0.71 7.44
N GLU A 325 -11.32 -0.55 7.48
CA GLU A 325 -12.16 -1.12 8.56
C GLU A 325 -11.34 -1.76 9.70
N ARG A 326 -10.02 -1.78 9.56
CA ARG A 326 -9.16 -2.62 10.39
C ARG A 326 -9.05 -2.12 11.82
N THR A 327 -9.18 -3.07 12.74
CA THR A 327 -8.79 -2.97 14.15
C THR A 327 -7.78 -4.06 14.49
N ARG A 328 -7.30 -4.05 15.73
CA ARG A 328 -6.43 -5.12 16.25
C ARG A 328 -7.11 -6.50 16.25
N HIS A 329 -8.44 -6.55 16.27
CA HIS A 329 -9.20 -7.80 16.44
C HIS A 329 -9.99 -8.20 15.18
N GLN A 330 -10.08 -7.31 14.19
CA GLN A 330 -10.93 -7.48 13.02
C GLN A 330 -10.29 -6.78 11.82
N VAL A 331 -10.29 -7.44 10.65
CA VAL A 331 -9.74 -6.86 9.42
C VAL A 331 -10.83 -6.10 8.66
N ASN A 332 -11.93 -6.77 8.32
CA ASN A 332 -13.13 -6.16 7.73
C ASN A 332 -14.39 -6.54 8.51
N TYR A 333 -15.44 -5.76 8.31
CA TYR A 333 -16.77 -6.07 8.81
C TYR A 333 -17.34 -7.32 8.13
N GLN A 334 -18.19 -8.06 8.84
CA GLN A 334 -18.83 -9.27 8.29
C GLN A 334 -19.65 -8.92 7.03
N GLU A 335 -20.41 -7.82 7.08
CA GLU A 335 -21.17 -7.32 5.94
C GLU A 335 -20.31 -7.01 4.70
N THR A 336 -19.06 -6.56 4.91
CA THR A 336 -18.11 -6.28 3.82
C THR A 336 -17.63 -7.59 3.19
N TYR A 337 -17.34 -8.62 4.00
CA TYR A 337 -17.06 -9.96 3.47
C TYR A 337 -18.25 -10.55 2.71
N ASP A 338 -19.47 -10.42 3.25
CA ASP A 338 -20.69 -10.92 2.60
C ASP A 338 -20.90 -10.27 1.22
N MET A 339 -20.59 -8.97 1.09
CA MET A 339 -20.62 -8.26 -0.19
C MET A 339 -19.56 -8.76 -1.17
N ILE A 340 -18.33 -8.99 -0.71
CA ILE A 340 -17.25 -9.54 -1.54
C ILE A 340 -17.63 -10.94 -2.05
N PHE A 341 -18.07 -11.83 -1.17
CA PHE A 341 -18.46 -13.19 -1.56
C PHE A 341 -19.68 -13.19 -2.48
N SER A 342 -20.69 -12.38 -2.17
CA SER A 342 -21.86 -12.25 -3.06
C SER A 342 -21.48 -11.78 -4.46
N ARG A 343 -20.57 -10.80 -4.58
CA ARG A 343 -20.09 -10.32 -5.88
C ARG A 343 -19.32 -11.41 -6.61
N LEU A 344 -18.44 -12.15 -5.92
CA LEU A 344 -17.68 -13.24 -6.51
C LEU A 344 -18.58 -14.37 -7.01
N ASP A 345 -19.57 -14.79 -6.22
CA ASP A 345 -20.51 -15.84 -6.61
C ASP A 345 -21.30 -15.44 -7.86
N GLN A 346 -21.79 -14.19 -7.91
CA GLN A 346 -22.51 -13.66 -9.07
C GLN A 346 -21.63 -13.66 -10.33
N GLU A 347 -20.40 -13.16 -10.23
CA GLU A 347 -19.49 -13.05 -11.37
C GLU A 347 -18.99 -14.42 -11.87
N ILE A 348 -18.77 -15.36 -10.95
CA ILE A 348 -18.39 -16.74 -11.27
C ILE A 348 -19.55 -17.45 -11.95
N ALA A 349 -20.77 -17.36 -11.42
CA ALA A 349 -21.96 -17.94 -12.03
C ALA A 349 -22.22 -17.34 -13.42
N ALA A 350 -22.20 -16.00 -13.54
CA ALA A 350 -22.41 -15.28 -14.79
C ALA A 350 -21.32 -15.56 -15.84
N SER A 351 -20.14 -16.04 -15.42
CA SER A 351 -19.08 -16.41 -16.35
C SER A 351 -19.38 -17.65 -17.18
N ASN A 352 -20.40 -18.45 -16.84
CA ASN A 352 -20.72 -19.72 -17.51
C ASN A 352 -19.48 -20.64 -17.65
N GLY A 353 -18.62 -20.62 -16.62
CA GLY A 353 -17.39 -21.41 -16.58
C GLY A 353 -16.21 -20.80 -17.33
N ASP A 354 -16.28 -19.59 -17.88
CA ASP A 354 -15.13 -18.92 -18.49
C ASP A 354 -14.05 -18.59 -17.44
N ILE A 355 -14.43 -18.17 -16.23
CA ILE A 355 -13.47 -17.96 -15.13
C ILE A 355 -12.92 -19.31 -14.69
N LYS A 356 -11.60 -19.48 -14.78
CA LYS A 356 -10.87 -20.67 -14.33
C LYS A 356 -9.96 -20.40 -13.14
N HIS A 357 -9.57 -19.14 -12.93
CA HIS A 357 -8.66 -18.75 -11.86
C HIS A 357 -9.18 -17.50 -11.15
N LEU A 358 -9.16 -17.52 -9.82
CA LEU A 358 -9.41 -16.36 -8.96
C LEU A 358 -8.10 -15.99 -8.27
N ILE A 359 -7.67 -14.75 -8.44
CA ILE A 359 -6.56 -14.16 -7.70
C ILE A 359 -7.15 -13.36 -6.55
N LEU A 360 -6.90 -13.81 -5.32
CA LEU A 360 -7.30 -13.10 -4.10
C LEU A 360 -6.07 -12.39 -3.51
N LEU A 361 -6.17 -11.09 -3.28
CA LEU A 361 -5.11 -10.26 -2.75
C LEU A 361 -5.55 -9.59 -1.43
N LEU A 362 -4.71 -9.75 -0.41
CA LEU A 362 -4.92 -9.24 0.94
C LEU A 362 -3.61 -8.61 1.42
N GLY A 363 -3.66 -7.37 1.93
CA GLY A 363 -2.49 -6.69 2.51
C GLY A 363 -2.06 -7.26 3.86
N VAL A 364 -2.77 -8.27 4.37
CA VAL A 364 -2.51 -8.86 5.69
C VAL A 364 -2.26 -10.36 5.52
N PRO A 365 -1.19 -10.91 6.13
CA PRO A 365 -0.96 -12.34 6.08
C PRO A 365 -2.11 -13.09 6.76
N ILE A 366 -2.82 -13.93 6.00
CA ILE A 366 -3.93 -14.78 6.49
C ILE A 366 -3.44 -15.72 7.61
N ALA A 367 -2.23 -16.23 7.47
CA ALA A 367 -1.57 -17.06 8.45
C ALA A 367 -0.08 -16.73 8.48
N TYR A 368 0.38 -16.11 9.57
CA TYR A 368 1.80 -16.09 9.90
C TYR A 368 2.06 -17.19 10.92
N PRO A 369 2.43 -18.43 10.51
CA PRO A 369 2.93 -19.39 11.47
C PRO A 369 4.15 -18.74 12.12
N ARG A 370 4.12 -18.54 13.44
CA ARG A 370 5.29 -18.05 14.17
C ARG A 370 6.42 -19.06 13.97
N LEU A 371 7.29 -18.81 12.99
CA LEU A 371 8.45 -19.64 12.64
C LEU A 371 9.44 -19.79 13.80
N ALA A 372 9.27 -19.02 14.89
CA ALA A 372 9.95 -19.25 16.17
C ALA A 372 9.84 -20.69 16.69
N TRP A 373 8.78 -21.44 16.32
CA TRP A 373 8.70 -22.87 16.66
C TRP A 373 9.56 -23.75 15.74
N LEU A 374 9.64 -23.43 14.44
CA LEU A 374 10.45 -24.18 13.46
C LEU A 374 11.96 -24.02 13.72
N GLU A 375 12.40 -22.87 14.21
CA GLU A 375 13.78 -22.62 14.64
C GLU A 375 14.24 -23.54 15.80
N ASN A 376 13.31 -23.98 16.65
CA ASN A 376 13.63 -24.93 17.72
C ASN A 376 13.73 -26.39 17.22
N LEU A 377 13.10 -26.71 16.09
CA LEU A 377 13.15 -28.04 15.48
C LEU A 377 14.42 -28.27 14.64
N ILE A 378 14.97 -27.20 14.05
CA ILE A 378 16.13 -27.25 13.15
C ILE A 378 17.47 -27.10 13.90
N ARG A 379 17.46 -26.90 15.23
CA ARG A 379 18.70 -26.92 16.02
C ARG A 379 19.19 -28.37 16.22
N PRO A 380 20.33 -28.77 15.64
CA PRO A 380 20.88 -30.10 15.92
C PRO A 380 21.27 -30.18 17.41
N PRO A 381 21.13 -31.35 18.05
CA PRO A 381 21.51 -31.51 19.44
C PRO A 381 23.01 -31.22 19.59
N ARG A 382 23.35 -30.26 20.47
CA ARG A 382 24.74 -29.97 20.84
C ARG A 382 25.38 -31.24 21.38
N ARG A 383 26.21 -31.90 20.56
CA ARG A 383 27.12 -32.95 21.04
C ARG A 383 28.17 -32.29 21.94
N SER A 384 28.20 -32.72 23.18
CA SER A 384 29.20 -32.38 24.19
C SER A 384 30.49 -33.18 23.99
N GLY A 385 31.64 -32.51 24.02
CA GLY A 385 33.00 -33.10 24.07
C GLY A 385 33.75 -32.96 22.73
N ARG A 386 35.05 -32.65 22.65
CA ARG A 386 36.16 -32.46 23.59
C ARG A 386 37.16 -31.50 22.92
N SER A 387 37.98 -30.84 23.73
CA SER A 387 39.08 -29.94 23.34
C SER A 387 40.11 -30.60 22.43
N LEU A 388 40.57 -29.87 21.39
CA LEU A 388 41.92 -29.97 20.85
C LEU A 388 42.30 -28.65 20.16
N HIS A 389 43.34 -28.01 20.68
CA HIS A 389 43.98 -26.83 20.08
C HIS A 389 44.71 -27.18 18.78
N ARG A 390 44.60 -26.32 17.77
CA ARG A 390 45.70 -26.00 16.86
C ARG A 390 45.50 -24.62 16.22
N THR A 391 46.55 -23.82 16.32
CA THR A 391 46.77 -22.47 15.78
C THR A 391 46.97 -22.46 14.27
N SER A 392 46.36 -21.49 13.56
CA SER A 392 47.02 -20.70 12.49
C SER A 392 46.01 -19.83 11.71
N THR A 393 46.26 -18.52 11.72
CA THR A 393 46.07 -17.51 10.64
C THR A 393 44.79 -17.36 9.82
N GLN A 394 44.44 -16.08 9.63
CA GLN A 394 43.69 -15.40 8.54
C GLN A 394 42.26 -14.92 8.80
N ALA A 395 42.07 -13.67 8.34
CA ALA A 395 40.85 -12.94 8.02
C ALA A 395 39.92 -12.51 9.17
N ARG A 396 40.16 -11.25 9.58
CA ARG A 396 39.25 -10.42 10.36
C ARG A 396 38.09 -10.01 9.44
N ALA A 397 36.93 -10.65 9.59
CA ALA A 397 35.66 -10.17 9.06
C ALA A 397 34.67 -10.10 10.23
N SER A 398 34.33 -8.87 10.62
CA SER A 398 33.34 -8.54 11.64
C SER A 398 31.96 -9.01 11.19
N ARG A 399 31.48 -10.13 11.76
CA ARG A 399 30.08 -10.53 11.68
C ARG A 399 29.27 -9.66 12.65
N ALA A 400 28.61 -8.64 12.12
CA ALA A 400 27.47 -8.01 12.78
C ALA A 400 26.24 -8.91 12.56
N ASN A 401 25.65 -9.38 13.65
CA ASN A 401 24.39 -10.12 13.67
C ASN A 401 23.27 -9.07 13.78
N PRO A 402 22.30 -8.97 12.85
CA PRO A 402 21.08 -8.22 13.11
C PRO A 402 20.03 -9.15 13.73
N GLU A 403 19.68 -8.94 15.00
CA GLU A 403 18.41 -9.41 15.55
C GLU A 403 17.28 -8.53 14.99
N PRO A 404 16.24 -9.08 14.33
CA PRO A 404 15.03 -8.32 14.06
C PRO A 404 14.00 -8.52 15.18
N ALA A 405 13.23 -7.46 15.45
CA ALA A 405 11.93 -7.47 16.13
C ALA A 405 11.86 -7.51 17.68
N ALA A 406 12.91 -7.17 18.44
CA ALA A 406 12.80 -7.01 19.91
C ALA A 406 12.76 -5.56 20.42
N LEU A 407 12.99 -4.55 19.57
CA LEU A 407 13.10 -3.15 20.00
C LEU A 407 11.79 -2.34 19.99
N ILE A 408 10.76 -2.79 19.25
CA ILE A 408 9.54 -1.99 19.04
C ILE A 408 8.59 -2.00 20.25
N THR A 409 8.64 -3.02 21.11
CA THR A 409 7.70 -3.11 22.25
C THR A 409 8.13 -2.35 23.51
N LYS A 410 9.40 -1.90 23.59
CA LYS A 410 9.92 -1.28 24.83
C LYS A 410 9.67 0.23 24.94
N ALA A 411 9.48 0.94 23.82
CA ALA A 411 9.34 2.39 23.83
C ALA A 411 7.93 2.92 24.16
N LEU A 412 6.91 2.05 24.27
CA LEU A 412 5.49 2.48 24.34
C LEU A 412 4.67 1.91 25.50
N ARG A 413 5.30 1.39 26.58
CA ARG A 413 4.55 0.96 27.78
C ARG A 413 4.69 1.97 28.94
N PRO A 414 3.60 2.45 29.56
CA PRO A 414 3.68 3.19 30.81
C PRO A 414 4.09 2.24 31.95
N ARG A 415 5.14 2.61 32.71
CA ARG A 415 5.55 1.89 33.93
C ARG A 415 4.67 2.35 35.10
N HIS A 416 3.84 1.46 35.63
CA HIS A 416 3.26 1.62 36.97
C HIS A 416 3.96 0.71 37.99
N HIS A 417 4.30 1.31 39.13
CA HIS A 417 4.94 0.74 40.31
C HIS A 417 4.12 -0.37 41.00
N SER A 418 4.77 -1.23 41.78
CA SER A 418 4.32 -1.49 43.16
C SER A 418 5.25 -2.38 44.01
N ARG A 419 5.27 -2.03 45.31
CA ARG A 419 5.80 -2.76 46.45
C ARG A 419 5.05 -4.07 46.70
N ARG A 420 5.74 -5.05 47.29
CA ARG A 420 5.21 -6.30 47.84
C ARG A 420 4.23 -6.06 49.00
N ARG A 421 3.17 -6.89 49.11
CA ARG A 421 2.98 -7.84 50.23
C ARG A 421 1.69 -8.70 50.13
N ARG A 422 1.92 -9.99 50.43
CA ARG A 422 1.10 -11.03 51.10
C ARG A 422 -0.18 -11.61 50.47
N ALA A 423 -0.26 -12.92 50.66
CA ALA A 423 -1.17 -13.90 50.09
C ALA A 423 -2.23 -14.37 51.12
N SER A 424 -3.33 -14.93 50.60
CA SER A 424 -4.21 -15.88 51.30
C SER A 424 -4.97 -16.72 50.25
N ARG A 425 -5.03 -18.04 50.46
CA ARG A 425 -5.67 -19.07 49.62
C ARG A 425 -7.10 -19.35 50.10
N ARG A 426 -8.03 -19.68 49.19
CA ARG A 426 -8.91 -20.89 49.23
C ARG A 426 -9.75 -21.07 47.94
N HIS A 427 -10.08 -22.33 47.67
CA HIS A 427 -10.76 -23.01 46.54
C HIS A 427 -12.13 -22.39 46.15
N GLY A 428 -12.75 -22.58 44.98
CA GLY A 428 -12.50 -23.34 43.74
C GLY A 428 -13.80 -23.37 42.89
N SER A 429 -13.72 -23.36 41.55
CA SER A 429 -14.75 -23.84 40.59
C SER A 429 -14.26 -23.62 39.14
N LEU A 430 -14.52 -24.59 38.27
CA LEU A 430 -14.02 -24.73 36.90
C LEU A 430 -14.58 -23.69 35.91
N LEU A 431 -13.70 -23.11 35.09
CA LEU A 431 -13.98 -22.66 33.73
C LEU A 431 -12.67 -22.69 32.93
N LEU A 432 -12.71 -23.37 31.77
CA LEU A 432 -11.54 -23.65 30.92
C LEU A 432 -11.09 -22.37 30.19
N GLU A 433 -10.22 -21.59 30.82
CA GLU A 433 -9.41 -20.56 30.15
C GLU A 433 -7.96 -21.06 30.01
N ALA A 434 -7.49 -21.21 28.77
CA ALA A 434 -6.11 -21.56 28.47
C ALA A 434 -5.17 -20.37 28.76
N ARG A 435 -4.77 -20.20 30.02
CA ARG A 435 -3.62 -19.37 30.41
C ARG A 435 -2.33 -20.19 30.32
N ALA A 436 -1.40 -19.73 29.50
CA ALA A 436 -0.06 -20.28 29.39
C ALA A 436 0.70 -20.19 30.73
N GLN A 437 1.11 -21.34 31.26
CA GLN A 437 2.00 -21.48 32.41
C GLN A 437 3.46 -21.30 31.97
N TYR A 438 4.20 -20.44 32.65
CA TYR A 438 5.66 -20.40 32.62
C TYR A 438 6.22 -21.47 33.57
N PRO A 439 7.19 -22.31 33.16
CA PRO A 439 7.97 -23.09 34.11
C PRO A 439 9.16 -22.27 34.63
N CYS A 440 9.16 -21.98 35.93
CA CYS A 440 10.38 -21.68 36.68
C CYS A 440 11.25 -22.94 36.80
N ARG A 441 12.57 -22.80 36.61
CA ARG A 441 13.59 -23.79 36.98
C ARG A 441 14.83 -23.10 37.59
N PRO A 442 15.70 -23.85 38.29
CA PRO A 442 16.11 -23.54 39.67
C PRO A 442 17.44 -22.77 39.81
N ARG A 443 17.61 -22.21 41.02
CA ARG A 443 18.88 -21.68 41.58
C ARG A 443 19.93 -22.78 41.75
N LEU A 444 21.19 -22.44 41.49
CA LEU A 444 22.40 -23.04 42.09
C LEU A 444 23.46 -21.94 42.33
N PRO A 445 24.45 -22.15 43.23
CA PRO A 445 24.83 -21.17 44.25
C PRO A 445 26.07 -20.32 43.91
N LEU A 446 26.17 -19.16 44.58
CA LEU A 446 27.40 -18.39 44.74
C LEU A 446 28.18 -18.94 45.95
N HIS A 447 29.45 -19.24 45.75
CA HIS A 447 30.46 -19.38 46.79
C HIS A 447 31.37 -18.15 46.78
N ALA A 448 31.86 -17.82 47.98
CA ALA A 448 32.63 -16.66 48.43
C ALA A 448 31.80 -15.38 48.64
#